data_AF-A0A1I6GLY4-F1
#
_entry.id   AF-A0A1I6GLY4-F1
#
_cell.length_a   1.000
_cell.length_b   1.000
_cell.length_c   1.000
_cell.angle_alpha   90.00
_cell.angle_beta   90.00
_cell.angle_gamma   90.00
#
_symmetry.space_group_name_H-M   'P 1'
#
loop_
_entity.id
_entity.type
_entity.pdbx_description
1 polymer ?
#
loop_
_entity_poly.entity_id
_entity_poly.type
_entity_poly.pdbx_seq_one_letter_code
_entity_poly.pdbx_strand_id
1 'polypeptide(L)'
;MGLDERFRQTSEFARHSGYAFGFPNFHQADYGNGTVHGSFLVKSGAATHRDVPKSVLGGHLSRENVPDMIRAATGYAQARGYPGALPTFHHADYGQGLVYGVLLFDPRHAEFRDIPKSRLGDVDLNDTGAMFRAANDYVVGQEPDFKGAIPTFHQADYRDGRGPVRGHVLLRNHIVDWFDLRQSDLRKYIPETAPTVRGQYSPSAPAFLQAAHRYAERSGYVGAFLNFHRASYPGRGLVYGTNFLRHASAEFRSVPPQEYNQWGIDRNDVQAVFRAVDDYARRNGYPAGFPNYKTSLTFSGDITLLKPGSVVDRDVPTYILGNVKYHDIAGTFTEVADYANRHGFPAAFPNFHRATYSGGEVCGVKLLRPGHVTWKDVSGSTYFPPSPPSTPGGGTTPRPEVTLSAGFYNAGTWNRVPALSWTSKNADKVEIDNGIGAVPTQGQRRIYPQQDTTYTITATRGTQTARASATFQANGTHRIVLFPNQYDYSTNGSVPTAVAMAPERALITGVKNVTGSQIVLAHQNVGNVLLNNGQTVDRFDGMEVRGPWSGNKSWTGAPTGTISIDVDWRVNTQ
;
A
#
# COMPACT_ATOMS: atom_id res chain seq x y z
N MET A 1 -14.63 24.81 1.61
CA MET A 1 -13.47 24.33 0.84
C MET A 1 -12.26 25.02 1.43
N GLY A 2 -11.28 24.26 1.93
CA GLY A 2 -10.04 24.86 2.45
C GLY A 2 -9.29 25.56 1.33
N LEU A 3 -8.55 26.65 1.61
CA LEU A 3 -7.75 27.32 0.60
C LEU A 3 -6.69 26.37 0.01
N ASP A 4 -6.09 25.56 0.89
CA ASP A 4 -5.13 24.50 0.59
C ASP A 4 -5.71 23.39 -0.32
N GLU A 5 -6.99 23.04 -0.11
CA GLU A 5 -7.70 22.06 -0.92
C GLU A 5 -7.74 22.47 -2.40
N ARG A 6 -7.95 23.77 -2.68
CA ARG A 6 -8.00 24.31 -4.05
C ARG A 6 -6.65 24.25 -4.75
N PHE A 7 -5.55 24.44 -4.01
CA PHE A 7 -4.20 24.23 -4.53
C PHE A 7 -3.98 22.78 -4.92
N ARG A 8 -4.30 21.84 -4.03
CA ARG A 8 -4.11 20.41 -4.32
C ARG A 8 -4.97 19.94 -5.50
N GLN A 9 -6.24 20.36 -5.59
CA GLN A 9 -7.10 19.99 -6.72
C GLN A 9 -6.56 20.52 -8.06
N THR A 10 -6.11 21.78 -8.08
CA THR A 10 -5.53 22.37 -9.30
C THR A 10 -4.23 21.66 -9.68
N SER A 11 -3.39 21.33 -8.69
CA SER A 11 -2.15 20.58 -8.88
C SER A 11 -2.40 19.20 -9.47
N GLU A 12 -3.34 18.44 -8.92
CA GLU A 12 -3.67 17.12 -9.44
C GLU A 12 -4.28 17.20 -10.83
N PHE A 13 -5.18 18.17 -11.10
CA PHE A 13 -5.68 18.40 -12.45
C PHE A 13 -4.53 18.65 -13.45
N ALA A 14 -3.57 19.51 -13.08
CA ALA A 14 -2.40 19.83 -13.89
C ALA A 14 -1.60 18.58 -14.25
N ARG A 15 -1.30 17.78 -13.24
CA ARG A 15 -0.51 16.55 -13.39
C ARG A 15 -1.20 15.52 -14.27
N HIS A 16 -2.53 15.43 -14.19
CA HIS A 16 -3.33 14.58 -15.09
C HIS A 16 -3.44 15.12 -16.51
N SER A 17 -3.22 16.43 -16.68
CA SER A 17 -3.23 17.11 -17.97
C SER A 17 -1.84 17.22 -18.61
N GLY A 18 -0.82 16.55 -18.06
CA GLY A 18 0.55 16.52 -18.61
C GLY A 18 1.46 17.67 -18.16
N TYR A 19 1.01 18.49 -17.20
CA TYR A 19 1.79 19.57 -16.60
C TYR A 19 2.55 19.08 -15.35
N ALA A 20 3.58 19.80 -14.94
CA ALA A 20 4.31 19.45 -13.71
C ALA A 20 3.48 19.74 -12.46
N PHE A 21 2.74 20.85 -12.47
CA PHE A 21 1.98 21.33 -11.32
C PHE A 21 0.98 22.41 -11.75
N GLY A 22 -0.02 22.73 -10.92
CA GLY A 22 -0.90 23.87 -11.14
C GLY A 22 -1.41 24.51 -9.85
N PHE A 23 -1.71 25.81 -9.91
CA PHE A 23 -2.23 26.58 -8.78
C PHE A 23 -3.38 27.51 -9.16
N PRO A 24 -4.30 27.80 -8.23
CA PRO A 24 -5.38 28.74 -8.46
C PRO A 24 -4.87 30.19 -8.48
N ASN A 25 -5.43 31.01 -9.36
CA ASN A 25 -5.28 32.47 -9.32
C ASN A 25 -6.39 33.17 -8.51
N PHE A 26 -7.34 32.38 -8.00
CA PHE A 26 -8.50 32.81 -7.20
C PHE A 26 -9.52 33.72 -7.91
N HIS A 27 -9.43 33.90 -9.22
CA HIS A 27 -10.55 34.40 -10.02
C HIS A 27 -11.63 33.32 -10.17
N GLN A 28 -12.86 33.77 -10.29
CA GLN A 28 -14.03 32.93 -10.48
C GLN A 28 -14.98 33.64 -11.43
N ALA A 29 -15.56 32.87 -12.34
CA ALA A 29 -16.61 33.33 -13.24
C ALA A 29 -17.70 32.26 -13.34
N ASP A 30 -18.90 32.65 -13.73
CA ASP A 30 -19.95 31.74 -14.17
C ASP A 30 -20.48 32.24 -15.50
N TYR A 31 -20.26 31.44 -16.55
CA TYR A 31 -20.68 31.75 -17.92
C TYR A 31 -22.03 31.10 -18.28
N GLY A 32 -22.85 30.75 -17.28
CA GLY A 32 -24.16 30.13 -17.47
C GLY A 32 -24.14 28.60 -17.53
N ASN A 33 -22.96 27.98 -17.37
CA ASN A 33 -22.75 26.52 -17.33
C ASN A 33 -22.06 26.07 -16.03
N GLY A 34 -22.22 26.87 -14.98
CA GLY A 34 -21.63 26.65 -13.67
C GLY A 34 -20.28 27.33 -13.50
N THR A 35 -19.86 27.38 -12.24
CA THR A 35 -18.66 28.07 -11.79
C THR A 35 -17.38 27.51 -12.41
N VAL A 36 -16.57 28.39 -13.00
CA VAL A 36 -15.17 28.16 -13.36
C VAL A 36 -14.22 28.87 -12.41
N HIS A 37 -13.01 28.36 -12.33
CA HIS A 37 -11.96 28.83 -11.45
C HIS A 37 -10.69 29.06 -12.28
N GLY A 38 -10.14 30.27 -12.19
CA GLY A 38 -8.91 30.59 -12.89
C GLY A 38 -7.73 29.83 -12.29
N SER A 39 -6.97 29.18 -13.15
CA SER A 39 -5.88 28.29 -12.78
C SER A 39 -4.69 28.45 -13.70
N PHE A 40 -3.50 28.43 -13.13
CA PHE A 40 -2.24 28.37 -13.85
C PHE A 40 -1.68 26.97 -13.82
N LEU A 41 -1.30 26.44 -14.98
CA LEU A 41 -0.65 25.15 -15.14
C LEU A 41 0.80 25.37 -15.60
N VAL A 42 1.73 24.82 -14.83
CA VAL A 42 3.17 25.00 -15.01
C VAL A 42 3.74 23.81 -15.79
N LYS A 43 4.42 24.10 -16.90
CA LYS A 43 5.01 23.08 -17.78
C LYS A 43 6.14 22.32 -17.10
N SER A 44 6.34 21.06 -17.49
CA SER A 44 7.44 20.22 -17.01
C SER A 44 8.80 20.84 -17.33
N GLY A 45 9.74 20.73 -16.38
CA GLY A 45 11.07 21.33 -16.47
C GLY A 45 11.18 22.76 -15.96
N ALA A 46 10.07 23.43 -15.65
CA ALA A 46 10.08 24.80 -15.11
C ALA A 46 10.40 24.90 -13.61
N ALA A 47 10.20 23.81 -12.86
CA ALA A 47 10.43 23.74 -11.43
C ALA A 47 10.88 22.34 -11.01
N THR A 48 11.67 22.27 -9.94
CA THR A 48 12.17 21.03 -9.34
C THR A 48 11.39 20.71 -8.07
N HIS A 49 10.83 19.50 -7.98
CA HIS A 49 10.15 19.02 -6.78
C HIS A 49 11.16 18.56 -5.72
N ARG A 50 10.88 18.92 -4.46
CA ARG A 50 11.66 18.48 -3.31
C ARG A 50 10.78 18.28 -2.09
N ASP A 51 10.92 17.13 -1.44
CA ASP A 51 10.38 16.94 -0.10
C ASP A 51 11.29 17.62 0.93
N VAL A 52 10.72 18.54 1.69
CA VAL A 52 11.45 19.30 2.71
C VAL A 52 10.84 19.00 4.08
N PRO A 53 11.64 18.57 5.07
CA PRO A 53 11.12 18.33 6.42
C PRO A 53 10.47 19.58 7.00
N LYS A 54 9.33 19.39 7.68
CA LYS A 54 8.64 20.44 8.44
C LYS A 54 9.57 21.11 9.45
N SER A 55 10.49 20.36 10.05
CA SER A 55 11.52 20.93 10.94
C SER A 55 12.45 21.92 10.23
N VAL A 56 12.71 21.74 8.94
CA VAL A 56 13.53 22.63 8.11
C VAL A 56 12.73 23.84 7.61
N LEU A 57 11.44 23.67 7.31
CA LEU A 57 10.57 24.78 6.87
C LEU A 57 10.06 25.63 8.06
N GLY A 58 9.81 25.01 9.21
CA GLY A 58 9.30 25.64 10.42
C GLY A 58 8.32 24.74 11.19
N GLY A 59 8.57 24.52 12.49
CA GLY A 59 7.74 23.63 13.33
C GLY A 59 6.29 24.10 13.53
N HIS A 60 6.01 25.39 13.36
CA HIS A 60 4.67 25.99 13.50
C HIS A 60 3.77 25.78 12.27
N LEU A 61 4.32 25.27 11.16
CA LEU A 61 3.60 25.19 9.89
C LEU A 61 2.42 24.22 9.96
N SER A 62 1.28 24.69 9.46
CA SER A 62 0.09 23.90 9.14
C SER A 62 -0.23 24.08 7.67
N ARG A 63 -0.63 23.00 6.99
CA ARG A 63 -1.00 23.07 5.56
C ARG A 63 -2.21 23.96 5.29
N GLU A 64 -3.09 24.11 6.28
CA GLU A 64 -4.31 24.92 6.18
C GLU A 64 -3.97 26.42 6.18
N ASN A 65 -2.80 26.79 6.71
CA ASN A 65 -2.29 28.15 6.68
C ASN A 65 -1.44 28.37 5.42
N VAL A 66 -2.13 28.65 4.32
CA VAL A 66 -1.55 28.87 2.99
C VAL A 66 -0.46 29.95 2.98
N PRO A 67 -0.67 31.16 3.57
CA PRO A 67 0.36 32.19 3.64
C PRO A 67 1.66 31.73 4.28
N ASP A 68 1.59 31.07 5.45
CA ASP A 68 2.79 30.63 6.17
C ASP A 68 3.56 29.55 5.40
N MET A 69 2.84 28.62 4.78
CA MET A 69 3.43 27.58 3.94
C MET A 69 4.17 28.17 2.74
N ILE A 70 3.57 29.12 2.03
CA ILE A 70 4.21 29.77 0.87
C ILE A 70 5.40 30.62 1.32
N ARG A 71 5.27 31.34 2.44
CA ARG A 71 6.36 32.14 3.01
C ARG A 71 7.57 31.29 3.38
N ALA A 72 7.33 30.16 4.05
CA ALA A 72 8.38 29.21 4.44
C ALA A 72 9.03 28.52 3.23
N ALA A 73 8.23 28.07 2.26
CA ALA A 73 8.74 27.50 1.02
C ALA A 73 9.62 28.50 0.24
N THR A 74 9.17 29.75 0.15
CA THR A 74 9.94 30.82 -0.51
C THR A 74 11.25 31.10 0.22
N GLY A 75 11.23 31.22 1.56
CA GLY A 75 12.45 31.43 2.35
C GLY A 75 13.45 30.27 2.17
N TYR A 76 12.95 29.03 2.15
CA TYR A 76 13.76 27.85 1.87
C TYR A 76 14.43 27.88 0.50
N ALA A 77 13.70 28.35 -0.52
CA ALA A 77 14.15 28.45 -1.91
C ALA A 77 15.19 29.55 -2.11
N GLN A 78 14.92 30.75 -1.57
CA GLN A 78 15.83 31.90 -1.65
C GLN A 78 17.17 31.61 -0.96
N ALA A 79 17.15 30.95 0.20
CA ALA A 79 18.36 30.50 0.89
C ALA A 79 19.23 29.53 0.06
N ARG A 80 18.71 29.01 -1.06
CA ARG A 80 19.37 28.06 -1.96
C ARG A 80 19.54 28.61 -3.38
N GLY A 81 19.38 29.93 -3.57
CA GLY A 81 19.61 30.61 -4.85
C GLY A 81 18.47 30.46 -5.86
N TYR A 82 17.29 29.99 -5.44
CA TYR A 82 16.11 29.98 -6.30
C TYR A 82 15.32 31.29 -6.13
N PRO A 83 14.69 31.82 -7.19
CA PRO A 83 13.83 33.01 -7.10
C PRO A 83 12.66 32.83 -6.13
N GLY A 84 12.15 31.61 -6.01
CA GLY A 84 11.18 31.27 -4.99
C GLY A 84 10.60 29.88 -5.22
N ALA A 85 9.55 29.57 -4.47
CA ALA A 85 8.94 28.26 -4.53
C ALA A 85 7.46 28.30 -4.18
N LEU A 86 6.78 27.22 -4.54
CA LEU A 86 5.40 26.98 -4.14
C LEU A 86 5.29 25.62 -3.45
N PRO A 87 4.67 25.54 -2.27
CA PRO A 87 4.37 24.26 -1.66
C PRO A 87 3.30 23.53 -2.49
N THR A 88 3.42 22.22 -2.60
CA THR A 88 2.41 21.39 -3.27
C THR A 88 1.16 21.21 -2.40
N PHE A 89 1.23 21.59 -1.12
CA PHE A 89 0.23 21.34 -0.08
C PHE A 89 -0.04 19.85 0.19
N HIS A 90 0.76 18.96 -0.40
CA HIS A 90 0.87 17.57 0.00
C HIS A 90 1.92 17.43 1.10
N HIS A 91 1.66 16.54 2.04
CA HIS A 91 2.61 16.14 3.06
C HIS A 91 2.76 14.62 3.08
N ALA A 92 3.87 14.15 3.62
CA ALA A 92 4.11 12.75 3.90
C ALA A 92 4.90 12.63 5.20
N ASP A 93 4.83 11.47 5.86
CA ASP A 93 5.72 11.13 6.96
C ASP A 93 6.38 9.79 6.63
N TYR A 94 7.70 9.82 6.44
CA TYR A 94 8.52 8.65 6.11
C TYR A 94 9.13 8.00 7.36
N GLY A 95 8.58 8.25 8.56
CA GLY A 95 9.12 7.77 9.83
C GLY A 95 10.24 8.63 10.41
N GLN A 96 10.53 9.78 9.79
CA GLN A 96 11.54 10.78 10.23
C GLN A 96 10.89 12.14 10.52
N GLY A 97 9.56 12.17 10.65
CA GLY A 97 8.75 13.36 10.81
C GLY A 97 8.18 13.89 9.49
N LEU A 98 7.18 14.76 9.62
CA LEU A 98 6.43 15.30 8.50
C LEU A 98 7.32 16.06 7.51
N VAL A 99 7.21 15.76 6.22
CA VAL A 99 7.77 16.55 5.11
C VAL A 99 6.65 17.23 4.33
N TYR A 100 6.97 18.35 3.69
CA TYR A 100 6.10 19.01 2.72
C TYR A 100 6.76 19.02 1.35
N GLY A 101 5.98 18.73 0.31
CA GLY A 101 6.44 18.88 -1.06
C GLY A 101 6.56 20.37 -1.43
N VAL A 102 7.71 20.75 -2.00
CA VAL A 102 8.03 22.12 -2.41
C VAL A 102 8.54 22.11 -3.85
N LEU A 103 8.01 23.00 -4.68
CA LEU A 103 8.44 23.21 -6.06
C LEU A 103 9.33 24.44 -6.14
N LEU A 104 10.61 24.22 -6.42
CA LEU A 104 11.64 25.25 -6.56
C LEU A 104 11.69 25.70 -8.03
N PHE A 105 11.35 26.96 -8.33
CA PHE A 105 11.33 27.44 -9.71
C PHE A 105 12.74 27.74 -10.23
N ASP A 106 13.09 27.29 -11.44
CA ASP A 106 14.40 27.56 -12.03
C ASP A 106 14.56 29.08 -12.31
N PRO A 107 15.70 29.70 -11.95
CA PRO A 107 15.97 31.13 -12.21
C PRO A 107 15.86 31.54 -13.69
N ARG A 108 15.99 30.59 -14.64
CA ARG A 108 15.78 30.84 -16.08
C ARG A 108 14.31 31.10 -16.42
N HIS A 109 13.38 30.72 -15.54
CA HIS A 109 11.95 30.68 -15.82
C HIS A 109 11.10 31.49 -14.83
N ALA A 110 11.67 31.90 -13.71
CA ALA A 110 11.01 32.72 -12.70
C ALA A 110 11.94 33.78 -12.12
N GLU A 111 11.34 34.84 -11.58
CA GLU A 111 12.05 35.96 -10.96
C GLU A 111 11.38 36.34 -9.63
N PHE A 112 12.17 36.69 -8.62
CA PHE A 112 11.66 37.31 -7.41
C PHE A 112 11.57 38.83 -7.60
N ARG A 113 10.44 39.43 -7.21
CA ARG A 113 10.25 40.88 -7.28
C ARG A 113 9.47 41.41 -6.09
N ASP A 114 9.97 42.50 -5.52
CA ASP A 114 9.22 43.31 -4.57
C ASP A 114 8.36 44.33 -5.30
N ILE A 115 7.05 44.22 -5.11
CA ILE A 115 6.05 45.08 -5.75
C ILE A 115 5.45 46.00 -4.68
N PRO A 116 5.39 47.33 -4.89
CA PRO A 116 4.76 48.25 -3.95
C PRO A 116 3.31 47.87 -3.65
N LYS A 117 2.91 47.92 -2.38
CA LYS A 117 1.55 47.59 -1.94
C LYS A 117 0.48 48.39 -2.72
N SER A 118 0.74 49.67 -2.99
CA SER A 118 -0.14 50.55 -3.75
C SER A 118 -0.39 50.08 -5.19
N ARG A 119 0.60 49.40 -5.80
CA ARG A 119 0.51 48.85 -7.16
C ARG A 119 -0.32 47.57 -7.22
N LEU A 120 -0.61 46.98 -6.06
CA LEU A 120 -1.44 45.78 -5.89
C LEU A 120 -2.85 46.13 -5.37
N GLY A 121 -3.25 47.40 -5.44
CA GLY A 121 -4.57 47.85 -4.98
C GLY A 121 -4.75 47.81 -3.46
N ASP A 122 -3.66 47.93 -2.68
CA ASP A 122 -3.68 48.00 -1.23
C ASP A 122 -4.31 46.80 -0.49
N VAL A 123 -4.44 45.67 -1.17
CA VAL A 123 -5.03 44.41 -0.68
C VAL A 123 -4.48 44.02 0.69
N ASP A 124 -5.27 43.40 1.58
CA ASP A 124 -4.76 42.88 2.86
C ASP A 124 -3.83 41.67 2.64
N LEU A 125 -2.69 41.63 3.35
CA LEU A 125 -1.75 40.49 3.30
C LEU A 125 -2.37 39.21 3.84
N ASN A 126 -3.38 39.31 4.70
CA ASN A 126 -4.08 38.16 5.28
C ASN A 126 -5.14 37.56 4.33
N ASP A 127 -5.60 38.31 3.32
CA ASP A 127 -6.52 37.79 2.32
C ASP A 127 -5.72 37.10 1.19
N THR A 128 -5.52 35.79 1.38
CA THR A 128 -4.82 34.95 0.41
C THR A 128 -5.43 35.06 -0.98
N GLY A 129 -6.76 34.99 -1.10
CA GLY A 129 -7.43 34.97 -2.39
C GLY A 129 -7.30 36.31 -3.11
N ALA A 130 -7.50 37.42 -2.39
CA ALA A 130 -7.32 38.75 -2.95
C ALA A 130 -5.87 39.01 -3.35
N MET A 131 -4.89 38.52 -2.58
CA MET A 131 -3.48 38.70 -2.90
C MET A 131 -3.10 37.97 -4.19
N PHE A 132 -3.56 36.74 -4.37
CA PHE A 132 -3.34 36.01 -5.61
C PHE A 132 -3.98 36.71 -6.80
N ARG A 133 -5.22 37.22 -6.67
CA ARG A 133 -5.86 37.99 -7.75
C ARG A 133 -5.05 39.24 -8.10
N ALA A 134 -4.74 40.07 -7.11
CA ALA A 134 -3.99 41.31 -7.32
C ALA A 134 -2.59 41.10 -7.92
N ALA A 135 -1.87 40.07 -7.47
CA ALA A 135 -0.56 39.72 -8.03
C ALA A 135 -0.66 39.34 -9.51
N ASN A 136 -1.69 38.57 -9.89
CA ASN A 136 -1.87 38.11 -11.26
C ASN A 136 -2.45 39.20 -12.17
N ASP A 137 -3.37 40.03 -11.67
CA ASP A 137 -3.86 41.22 -12.36
C ASP A 137 -2.72 42.22 -12.64
N TYR A 138 -1.80 42.41 -11.69
CA TYR A 138 -0.61 43.23 -11.88
C TYR A 138 0.26 42.71 -13.03
N VAL A 139 0.58 41.41 -13.03
CA VAL A 139 1.41 40.80 -14.08
C VAL A 139 0.75 40.93 -15.45
N VAL A 140 -0.52 40.56 -15.56
CA VAL A 140 -1.26 40.62 -16.83
C VAL A 140 -1.37 42.05 -17.36
N GLY A 141 -1.55 43.04 -16.47
CA GLY A 141 -1.71 44.43 -16.86
C GLY A 141 -0.41 45.19 -17.14
N GLN A 142 0.72 44.78 -16.55
CA GLN A 142 1.92 45.62 -16.51
C GLN A 142 3.24 44.92 -16.87
N GLU A 143 3.25 43.59 -17.03
CA GLU A 143 4.48 42.82 -17.17
C GLU A 143 4.41 41.83 -18.36
N PRO A 144 4.69 42.27 -19.59
CA PRO A 144 4.40 41.50 -20.82
C PRO A 144 5.20 40.17 -20.95
N ASP A 145 6.35 40.06 -20.29
CA ASP A 145 7.18 38.85 -20.29
C ASP A 145 6.67 37.76 -19.34
N PHE A 146 5.71 38.09 -18.49
CA PHE A 146 5.23 37.25 -17.41
C PHE A 146 3.73 36.95 -17.59
N LYS A 147 3.31 35.78 -17.10
CA LYS A 147 1.92 35.32 -17.28
C LYS A 147 1.26 34.88 -15.99
N GLY A 148 2.03 34.69 -14.92
CA GLY A 148 1.50 34.44 -13.59
C GLY A 148 2.44 34.94 -12.50
N ALA A 149 1.89 35.21 -11.33
CA ALA A 149 2.62 35.56 -10.13
C ALA A 149 2.11 34.78 -8.92
N ILE A 150 3.05 34.47 -8.03
CA ILE A 150 2.80 33.84 -6.74
C ILE A 150 3.20 34.85 -5.65
N PRO A 151 2.24 35.34 -4.84
CA PRO A 151 2.59 36.18 -3.70
C PRO A 151 3.29 35.34 -2.63
N THR A 152 4.44 35.83 -2.16
CA THR A 152 5.27 35.12 -1.17
C THR A 152 4.82 35.37 0.26
N PHE A 153 3.90 36.32 0.45
CA PHE A 153 3.44 36.83 1.75
C PHE A 153 4.55 37.42 2.62
N HIS A 154 5.73 37.70 2.05
CA HIS A 154 6.74 38.57 2.64
C HIS A 154 6.38 40.03 2.42
N GLN A 155 6.66 40.87 3.41
CA GLN A 155 6.52 42.31 3.33
C GLN A 155 7.80 42.96 3.85
N ALA A 156 8.24 44.02 3.17
CA ALA A 156 9.36 44.85 3.59
C ALA A 156 8.99 46.33 3.44
N ASP A 157 9.68 47.20 4.15
CA ASP A 157 9.70 48.63 3.89
C ASP A 157 11.15 49.09 3.97
N TYR A 158 11.70 49.46 2.81
CA TYR A 158 13.10 49.88 2.69
C TYR A 158 13.34 51.33 3.10
N ARG A 159 12.28 52.08 3.46
CA ARG A 159 12.33 53.50 3.84
C ARG A 159 12.93 54.40 2.74
N ASP A 160 12.75 54.02 1.49
CA ASP A 160 13.27 54.73 0.31
C ASP A 160 12.19 55.51 -0.46
N GLY A 161 11.04 55.73 0.17
CA GLY A 161 9.91 56.47 -0.40
C GLY A 161 8.95 55.62 -1.24
N ARG A 162 9.27 54.35 -1.53
CA ARG A 162 8.35 53.43 -2.23
C ARG A 162 7.21 52.91 -1.34
N GLY A 163 7.32 53.09 -0.02
CA GLY A 163 6.41 52.53 0.97
C GLY A 163 6.56 51.01 1.10
N PRO A 164 5.62 50.34 1.81
CA PRO A 164 5.69 48.90 1.99
C PRO A 164 5.57 48.16 0.65
N VAL A 165 6.47 47.21 0.44
CA VAL A 165 6.51 46.32 -0.73
C VAL A 165 6.20 44.89 -0.32
N ARG A 166 5.80 44.08 -1.30
CA ARG A 166 5.47 42.66 -1.13
C ARG A 166 6.23 41.81 -2.12
N GLY A 167 6.82 40.74 -1.61
CA GLY A 167 7.58 39.80 -2.43
C GLY A 167 6.67 38.92 -3.28
N HIS A 168 6.99 38.78 -4.56
CA HIS A 168 6.29 37.96 -5.53
C HIS A 168 7.28 37.13 -6.33
N VAL A 169 6.89 35.91 -6.69
CA VAL A 169 7.58 35.11 -7.70
C VAL A 169 6.81 35.25 -9.00
N LEU A 170 7.41 35.91 -9.99
CA LEU A 170 6.83 36.09 -11.32
C LEU A 170 7.29 34.94 -12.23
N LEU A 171 6.36 34.37 -12.98
CA LEU A 171 6.57 33.23 -13.87
C LEU A 171 6.54 33.68 -15.33
N ARG A 172 7.57 33.32 -16.09
CA ARG A 172 7.69 33.71 -17.52
C ARG A 172 6.58 33.10 -18.35
N ASN A 173 6.15 33.81 -19.37
CA ASN A 173 5.01 33.43 -20.20
C ASN A 173 5.11 32.04 -20.86
N HIS A 174 6.33 31.58 -21.20
CA HIS A 174 6.52 30.33 -21.93
C HIS A 174 6.36 29.08 -21.06
N ILE A 175 6.48 29.20 -19.73
CA ILE A 175 6.37 28.07 -18.79
C ILE A 175 4.98 27.90 -18.16
N VAL A 176 4.06 28.84 -18.37
CA VAL A 176 2.73 28.81 -17.73
C VAL A 176 1.62 28.92 -18.77
N ASP A 177 0.65 28.03 -18.66
CA ASP A 177 -0.62 28.13 -19.37
C ASP A 177 -1.73 28.52 -18.38
N TRP A 178 -2.70 29.30 -18.84
CA TRP A 178 -3.84 29.74 -18.04
C TRP A 178 -5.12 29.06 -18.54
N PHE A 179 -5.94 28.59 -17.61
CA PHE A 179 -7.19 27.92 -17.89
C PHE A 179 -8.29 28.35 -16.93
N ASP A 180 -9.51 28.46 -17.45
CA ASP A 180 -10.74 28.45 -16.66
C ASP A 180 -11.18 27.00 -16.45
N LEU A 181 -10.93 26.47 -15.25
CA LEU A 181 -11.26 25.10 -14.89
C LEU A 181 -12.62 25.03 -14.21
N ARG A 182 -13.52 24.16 -14.70
CA ARG A 182 -14.85 23.98 -14.08
C ARG A 182 -14.68 23.41 -12.68
N GLN A 183 -15.47 23.91 -11.74
CA GLN A 183 -15.46 23.41 -10.36
C GLN A 183 -15.77 21.91 -10.29
N SER A 184 -16.64 21.40 -11.18
CA SER A 184 -16.96 19.97 -11.28
C SER A 184 -15.76 19.12 -11.73
N ASP A 185 -14.87 19.65 -12.56
CA ASP A 185 -13.67 18.94 -13.00
C ASP A 185 -12.61 18.92 -11.89
N LEU A 186 -12.43 20.04 -11.17
CA LEU A 186 -11.52 20.11 -10.02
C LEU A 186 -11.96 19.17 -8.88
N ARG A 187 -13.27 19.05 -8.63
CA ARG A 187 -13.82 18.11 -7.63
C ARG A 187 -13.58 16.63 -7.96
N LYS A 188 -13.23 16.26 -9.19
CA LYS A 188 -12.82 14.89 -9.51
C LYS A 188 -11.46 14.54 -8.88
N TYR A 189 -10.68 15.55 -8.54
CA TYR A 189 -9.31 15.44 -8.04
C TYR A 189 -9.19 15.82 -6.56
N ILE A 190 -10.19 15.44 -5.74
CA ILE A 190 -10.15 15.60 -4.27
C ILE A 190 -9.02 14.73 -3.70
N PRO A 191 -7.96 15.31 -3.13
CA PRO A 191 -6.91 14.58 -2.46
C PRO A 191 -7.18 14.69 -0.96
N GLU A 192 -8.26 14.06 -0.48
CA GLU A 192 -8.53 13.82 0.95
C GLU A 192 -9.83 13.04 1.17
N THR A 193 -9.96 11.93 0.46
CA THR A 193 -10.34 10.71 1.15
C THR A 193 -9.34 9.67 0.72
N ALA A 194 -8.24 9.51 1.47
CA ALA A 194 -7.84 8.14 1.75
C ALA A 194 -9.13 7.50 2.28
N PRO A 195 -9.77 6.58 1.55
CA PRO A 195 -10.99 5.99 2.06
C PRO A 195 -10.67 5.44 3.45
N THR A 196 -11.59 5.68 4.37
CA THR A 196 -11.57 5.06 5.69
C THR A 196 -11.36 3.56 5.46
N VAL A 197 -10.28 3.01 6.05
CA VAL A 197 -9.96 1.58 6.01
C VAL A 197 -11.26 0.80 6.20
N ARG A 198 -11.78 0.20 5.12
CA ARG A 198 -13.06 -0.53 5.15
C ARG A 198 -12.84 -1.89 5.80
N GLY A 199 -12.57 -1.89 7.11
CA GLY A 199 -12.45 -3.07 7.96
C GLY A 199 -11.27 -3.97 7.60
N GLN A 200 -10.55 -4.45 8.62
CA GLN A 200 -9.62 -5.57 8.44
C GLN A 200 -10.43 -6.80 7.99
N TYR A 201 -10.39 -7.14 6.71
CA TYR A 201 -10.85 -8.42 6.20
C TYR A 201 -9.71 -9.04 5.39
N SER A 202 -9.18 -10.16 5.88
CA SER A 202 -8.17 -10.94 5.16
C SER A 202 -8.67 -12.37 4.91
N PRO A 203 -9.65 -12.57 4.02
CA PRO A 203 -9.86 -13.87 3.39
C PRO A 203 -8.71 -14.16 2.40
N SER A 204 -8.35 -15.42 2.20
CA SER A 204 -7.17 -15.81 1.42
C SER A 204 -7.30 -15.41 -0.06
N ALA A 205 -6.55 -14.40 -0.49
CA ALA A 205 -6.49 -13.93 -1.88
C ALA A 205 -6.32 -15.06 -2.93
N PRO A 206 -5.53 -16.15 -2.67
CA PRO A 206 -5.44 -17.29 -3.58
C PRO A 206 -6.78 -17.98 -3.88
N ALA A 207 -7.67 -18.12 -2.89
CA ALA A 207 -8.95 -18.80 -3.09
C ALA A 207 -9.88 -18.00 -4.01
N PHE A 208 -9.87 -16.68 -3.88
CA PHE A 208 -10.62 -15.77 -4.74
C PHE A 208 -10.11 -15.77 -6.17
N LEU A 209 -8.80 -15.66 -6.38
CA LEU A 209 -8.20 -15.71 -7.71
C LEU A 209 -8.49 -17.05 -8.39
N GLN A 210 -8.37 -18.16 -7.67
CA GLN A 210 -8.71 -19.49 -8.17
C GLN A 210 -10.19 -19.57 -8.59
N ALA A 211 -11.11 -19.12 -7.73
CA ALA A 211 -12.54 -19.16 -8.01
C ALA A 211 -12.93 -18.25 -9.18
N ALA A 212 -12.35 -17.04 -9.26
CA ALA A 212 -12.54 -16.13 -10.38
C ALA A 212 -12.06 -16.74 -11.69
N HIS A 213 -10.89 -17.38 -11.69
CA HIS A 213 -10.40 -18.05 -12.88
C HIS A 213 -11.31 -19.20 -13.31
N ARG A 214 -11.73 -20.09 -12.40
CA ARG A 214 -12.67 -21.17 -12.73
C ARG A 214 -13.98 -20.66 -13.33
N TYR A 215 -14.48 -19.54 -12.82
CA TYR A 215 -15.67 -18.90 -13.38
C TYR A 215 -15.39 -18.26 -14.75
N ALA A 216 -14.23 -17.64 -14.93
CA ALA A 216 -13.78 -17.09 -16.20
C ALA A 216 -13.71 -18.17 -17.29
N GLU A 217 -13.09 -19.32 -17.00
CA GLU A 217 -12.98 -20.45 -17.93
C GLU A 217 -14.36 -20.96 -18.36
N ARG A 218 -15.26 -21.18 -17.41
CA ARG A 218 -16.66 -21.59 -17.70
C ARG A 218 -17.43 -20.54 -18.51
N SER A 219 -17.01 -19.29 -18.43
CA SER A 219 -17.67 -18.15 -19.09
C SER A 219 -16.96 -17.73 -20.40
N GLY A 220 -15.99 -18.51 -20.89
CA GLY A 220 -15.28 -18.24 -22.15
C GLY A 220 -14.23 -17.12 -22.08
N TYR A 221 -13.70 -16.84 -20.89
CA TYR A 221 -12.63 -15.86 -20.66
C TYR A 221 -11.32 -16.55 -20.29
N VAL A 222 -10.20 -15.90 -20.57
CA VAL A 222 -8.86 -16.47 -20.34
C VAL A 222 -8.43 -16.41 -18.88
N GLY A 223 -9.00 -15.48 -18.11
CA GLY A 223 -8.70 -15.28 -16.70
C GLY A 223 -9.59 -14.20 -16.10
N ALA A 224 -9.56 -14.11 -14.77
CA ALA A 224 -10.24 -13.06 -14.04
C ALA A 224 -9.54 -12.73 -12.73
N PHE A 225 -9.79 -11.53 -12.23
CA PHE A 225 -9.38 -11.09 -10.90
C PHE A 225 -10.47 -10.22 -10.29
N LEU A 226 -10.52 -10.16 -8.96
CA LEU A 226 -11.52 -9.39 -8.25
C LEU A 226 -11.03 -7.96 -8.04
N ASN A 227 -11.96 -7.01 -8.02
CA ASN A 227 -11.70 -5.66 -7.52
C ASN A 227 -12.12 -5.49 -6.05
N PHE A 228 -12.63 -6.56 -5.42
CA PHE A 228 -13.08 -6.63 -4.03
C PHE A 228 -14.16 -5.62 -3.60
N HIS A 229 -14.74 -4.86 -4.54
CA HIS A 229 -15.99 -4.15 -4.30
C HIS A 229 -17.11 -5.15 -4.07
N ARG A 230 -17.94 -4.86 -3.06
CA ARG A 230 -19.08 -5.68 -2.66
C ARG A 230 -20.34 -4.86 -2.76
N ALA A 231 -21.37 -5.45 -3.33
CA ALA A 231 -22.74 -4.96 -3.24
C ALA A 231 -23.60 -6.08 -2.65
N SER A 232 -24.64 -5.68 -1.92
CA SER A 232 -25.69 -6.60 -1.47
C SER A 232 -26.98 -6.14 -2.11
N TYR A 233 -27.60 -7.01 -2.90
CA TYR A 233 -28.88 -6.70 -3.55
C TYR A 233 -30.00 -7.53 -2.92
N PRO A 234 -31.18 -6.92 -2.65
CA PRO A 234 -32.36 -7.67 -2.22
C PRO A 234 -32.64 -8.84 -3.18
N GLY A 235 -32.65 -10.07 -2.66
CA GLY A 235 -32.92 -11.29 -3.44
C GLY A 235 -31.75 -11.91 -4.20
N ARG A 236 -30.59 -11.24 -4.35
CA ARG A 236 -29.37 -11.83 -4.99
C ARG A 236 -28.22 -12.08 -4.02
N GLY A 237 -28.34 -11.61 -2.78
CA GLY A 237 -27.30 -11.76 -1.77
C GLY A 237 -26.06 -10.91 -2.06
N LEU A 238 -24.94 -11.26 -1.43
CA LEU A 238 -23.67 -10.57 -1.58
C LEU A 238 -23.06 -10.89 -2.95
N VAL A 239 -22.62 -9.89 -3.69
CA VAL A 239 -21.86 -10.03 -4.94
C VAL A 239 -20.46 -9.42 -4.81
N TYR A 240 -19.55 -9.85 -5.67
CA TYR A 240 -18.20 -9.31 -5.80
C TYR A 240 -17.95 -8.81 -7.22
N GLY A 241 -17.43 -7.59 -7.32
CA GLY A 241 -16.99 -7.03 -8.59
C GLY A 241 -15.81 -7.82 -9.15
N THR A 242 -15.96 -8.30 -10.38
CA THR A 242 -15.01 -9.21 -11.01
C THR A 242 -14.68 -8.76 -12.42
N ASN A 243 -13.38 -8.74 -12.72
CA ASN A 243 -12.83 -8.31 -14.00
C ASN A 243 -12.45 -9.54 -14.83
N PHE A 244 -13.04 -9.66 -16.01
CA PHE A 244 -12.84 -10.78 -16.93
C PHE A 244 -11.95 -10.38 -18.11
N LEU A 245 -10.88 -11.14 -18.33
CA LEU A 245 -9.93 -10.91 -19.41
C LEU A 245 -10.33 -11.66 -20.68
N ARG A 246 -10.35 -10.93 -21.79
CA ARG A 246 -10.62 -11.52 -23.12
C ARG A 246 -9.38 -12.24 -23.64
N HIS A 247 -9.56 -13.25 -24.49
CA HIS A 247 -8.44 -13.97 -25.14
C HIS A 247 -7.53 -13.06 -25.98
N ALA A 248 -8.06 -11.96 -26.52
CA ALA A 248 -7.25 -10.94 -27.22
C ALA A 248 -6.34 -10.14 -26.27
N SER A 249 -6.62 -10.14 -24.97
CA SER A 249 -5.97 -9.28 -23.97
C SER A 249 -4.96 -10.00 -23.10
N ALA A 250 -5.06 -11.32 -22.98
CA ALA A 250 -4.20 -12.10 -22.11
C ALA A 250 -4.11 -13.56 -22.56
N GLU A 251 -3.14 -14.28 -22.01
CA GLU A 251 -3.02 -15.73 -22.11
C GLU A 251 -2.78 -16.35 -20.74
N PHE A 252 -3.22 -17.59 -20.57
CA PHE A 252 -2.92 -18.40 -19.39
C PHE A 252 -1.68 -19.26 -19.67
N ARG A 253 -0.81 -19.40 -18.67
CA ARG A 253 0.36 -20.26 -18.74
C ARG A 253 0.57 -20.98 -17.42
N SER A 254 0.84 -22.27 -17.48
CA SER A 254 1.35 -23.03 -16.33
C SER A 254 2.86 -23.16 -16.48
N VAL A 255 3.60 -22.38 -15.70
CA VAL A 255 5.07 -22.43 -15.63
C VAL A 255 5.49 -23.71 -14.90
N PRO A 256 6.43 -24.51 -15.43
CA PRO A 256 6.84 -25.74 -14.79
C PRO A 256 7.61 -25.48 -13.48
N PRO A 257 7.56 -26.41 -12.49
CA PRO A 257 8.27 -26.28 -11.22
C PRO A 257 9.77 -26.01 -11.36
N GLN A 258 10.42 -26.61 -12.36
CA GLN A 258 11.84 -26.42 -12.63
C GLN A 258 12.19 -24.96 -12.90
N GLU A 259 11.26 -24.17 -13.41
CA GLU A 259 11.45 -22.77 -13.78
C GLU A 259 11.01 -21.84 -12.64
N TYR A 260 9.79 -22.00 -12.11
CA TYR A 260 9.33 -21.09 -11.04
C TYR A 260 10.06 -21.31 -9.71
N ASN A 261 10.62 -22.50 -9.43
CA ASN A 261 11.43 -22.73 -8.22
C ASN A 261 12.72 -21.90 -8.25
N GLN A 262 13.22 -21.53 -9.42
CA GLN A 262 14.42 -20.68 -9.56
C GLN A 262 14.14 -19.23 -9.16
N TRP A 263 12.87 -18.83 -9.01
CA TRP A 263 12.52 -17.48 -8.58
C TRP A 263 12.81 -17.23 -7.09
N GLY A 264 13.06 -18.29 -6.30
CA GLY A 264 13.48 -18.17 -4.91
C GLY A 264 12.44 -17.53 -3.98
N ILE A 265 11.15 -17.60 -4.34
CA ILE A 265 10.05 -16.94 -3.62
C ILE A 265 9.39 -17.83 -2.57
N ASP A 266 8.92 -17.23 -1.48
CA ASP A 266 7.94 -17.88 -0.61
C ASP A 266 6.59 -17.97 -1.34
N ARG A 267 6.20 -19.19 -1.71
CA ARG A 267 4.98 -19.48 -2.47
C ARG A 267 3.69 -19.22 -1.68
N ASN A 268 3.80 -18.94 -0.39
CA ASN A 268 2.69 -18.52 0.47
C ASN A 268 2.59 -17.00 0.61
N ASP A 269 3.65 -16.24 0.27
CA ASP A 269 3.59 -14.79 0.20
C ASP A 269 3.00 -14.36 -1.14
N VAL A 270 1.70 -14.09 -1.13
CA VAL A 270 0.95 -13.65 -2.30
C VAL A 270 1.60 -12.44 -2.97
N GLN A 271 2.11 -11.47 -2.21
CA GLN A 271 2.67 -10.26 -2.79
C GLN A 271 4.01 -10.53 -3.46
N ALA A 272 4.85 -11.39 -2.86
CA ALA A 272 6.07 -11.86 -3.50
C ALA A 272 5.78 -12.63 -4.78
N VAL A 273 4.74 -13.47 -4.78
CA VAL A 273 4.29 -14.17 -5.99
C VAL A 273 3.83 -13.18 -7.06
N PHE A 274 3.04 -12.15 -6.72
CA PHE A 274 2.61 -11.13 -7.68
C PHE A 274 3.80 -10.42 -8.33
N ARG A 275 4.79 -9.96 -7.54
CA ARG A 275 6.01 -9.34 -8.06
C ARG A 275 6.78 -10.27 -8.98
N ALA A 276 7.03 -11.50 -8.53
CA ALA A 276 7.79 -12.46 -9.31
C ALA A 276 7.12 -12.82 -10.64
N VAL A 277 5.79 -12.91 -10.66
CA VAL A 277 5.03 -13.15 -11.90
C VAL A 277 5.06 -11.93 -12.82
N ASP A 278 5.00 -10.70 -12.29
CA ASP A 278 5.13 -9.48 -13.10
C ASP A 278 6.54 -9.36 -13.71
N ASP A 279 7.58 -9.62 -12.92
CA ASP A 279 8.97 -9.68 -13.39
C ASP A 279 9.18 -10.76 -14.45
N TYR A 280 8.61 -11.94 -14.23
CA TYR A 280 8.61 -13.03 -15.20
C TYR A 280 7.94 -12.62 -16.52
N ALA A 281 6.77 -12.00 -16.44
CA ALA A 281 6.04 -11.52 -17.61
C ALA A 281 6.90 -10.55 -18.44
N ARG A 282 7.51 -9.56 -17.78
CA ARG A 282 8.38 -8.57 -18.44
C ARG A 282 9.60 -9.20 -19.12
N ARG A 283 10.27 -10.14 -18.44
CA ARG A 283 11.43 -10.87 -19.02
C ARG A 283 11.05 -11.70 -20.24
N ASN A 284 9.78 -12.08 -20.36
CA ASN A 284 9.25 -12.88 -21.46
C ASN A 284 8.47 -12.05 -22.50
N GLY A 285 8.63 -10.73 -22.52
CA GLY A 285 8.04 -9.85 -23.54
C GLY A 285 6.57 -9.49 -23.33
N TYR A 286 6.01 -9.79 -22.15
CA TYR A 286 4.66 -9.38 -21.78
C TYR A 286 4.71 -8.11 -20.91
N PRO A 287 3.81 -7.12 -21.12
CA PRO A 287 3.79 -5.90 -20.31
C PRO A 287 3.48 -6.12 -18.82
N ALA A 288 2.72 -7.16 -18.48
CA ALA A 288 2.40 -7.49 -17.09
C ALA A 288 1.92 -8.94 -16.94
N GLY A 289 1.97 -9.44 -15.71
CA GLY A 289 1.37 -10.73 -15.34
C GLY A 289 0.90 -10.77 -13.90
N PHE A 290 0.05 -11.74 -13.58
CA PHE A 290 -0.38 -12.00 -12.20
C PHE A 290 -0.66 -13.50 -11.98
N PRO A 291 -0.55 -14.00 -10.73
CA PRO A 291 -0.82 -15.40 -10.40
C PRO A 291 -2.31 -15.73 -10.44
N ASN A 292 -2.61 -16.97 -10.81
CA ASN A 292 -3.97 -17.42 -11.08
C ASN A 292 -4.46 -18.52 -10.11
N TYR A 293 -3.54 -19.30 -9.51
CA TYR A 293 -3.85 -20.32 -8.49
C TYR A 293 -4.84 -21.41 -8.96
N LYS A 294 -4.88 -21.70 -10.27
CA LYS A 294 -5.84 -22.66 -10.86
C LYS A 294 -5.81 -24.03 -10.18
N THR A 295 -4.61 -24.57 -9.97
CA THR A 295 -4.39 -25.95 -9.50
C THR A 295 -4.28 -26.08 -7.99
N SER A 296 -3.74 -25.07 -7.30
CA SER A 296 -3.50 -25.09 -5.85
C SER A 296 -3.64 -23.70 -5.23
N LEU A 297 -3.99 -23.65 -3.94
CA LEU A 297 -4.00 -22.40 -3.16
C LEU A 297 -2.58 -21.97 -2.76
N THR A 298 -1.60 -22.88 -2.82
CA THR A 298 -0.18 -22.54 -2.81
C THR A 298 0.27 -22.31 -4.25
N PHE A 299 1.07 -21.29 -4.51
CA PHE A 299 1.50 -21.00 -5.87
C PHE A 299 2.24 -22.19 -6.50
N SER A 300 1.79 -22.59 -7.70
CA SER A 300 2.23 -23.78 -8.44
C SER A 300 2.56 -23.47 -9.91
N GLY A 301 2.87 -22.21 -10.22
CA GLY A 301 3.25 -21.78 -11.57
C GLY A 301 2.10 -21.35 -12.46
N ASP A 302 0.85 -21.40 -12.00
CA ASP A 302 -0.31 -20.94 -12.76
C ASP A 302 -0.35 -19.40 -12.80
N ILE A 303 -0.14 -18.84 -14.00
CA ILE A 303 -0.04 -17.40 -14.23
C ILE A 303 -0.94 -16.94 -15.39
N THR A 304 -1.27 -15.66 -15.37
CA THR A 304 -1.93 -14.97 -16.48
C THR A 304 -1.01 -13.86 -16.98
N LEU A 305 -0.74 -13.84 -18.28
CA LEU A 305 0.16 -12.91 -18.96
C LEU A 305 -0.67 -11.97 -19.83
N LEU A 306 -0.53 -10.66 -19.64
CA LEU A 306 -1.24 -9.65 -20.41
C LEU A 306 -0.52 -9.34 -21.72
N LYS A 307 -1.25 -9.24 -22.83
CA LYS A 307 -0.68 -9.02 -24.15
C LYS A 307 -0.31 -7.53 -24.37
N PRO A 308 0.68 -7.22 -25.22
CA PRO A 308 1.02 -5.84 -25.58
C PRO A 308 -0.22 -5.02 -25.98
N GLY A 309 -0.30 -3.78 -25.50
CA GLY A 309 -1.42 -2.88 -25.75
C GLY A 309 -2.61 -3.02 -24.81
N SER A 310 -2.72 -4.10 -24.00
CA SER A 310 -3.88 -4.29 -23.12
C SER A 310 -3.81 -3.54 -21.78
N VAL A 311 -2.61 -3.10 -21.37
CA VAL A 311 -2.32 -2.57 -20.03
C VAL A 311 -1.38 -1.37 -20.09
N VAL A 312 -1.48 -0.49 -19.09
CA VAL A 312 -0.57 0.62 -18.82
C VAL A 312 -0.02 0.47 -17.42
N ASP A 313 1.30 0.60 -17.28
CA ASP A 313 1.98 0.59 -15.99
C ASP A 313 1.97 1.99 -15.39
N ARG A 314 1.72 2.10 -14.08
CA ARG A 314 1.81 3.36 -13.36
C ARG A 314 2.26 3.15 -11.93
N ASP A 315 3.24 3.92 -11.50
CA ASP A 315 3.62 4.00 -10.09
C ASP A 315 2.71 5.00 -9.39
N VAL A 316 1.95 4.51 -8.41
CA VAL A 316 0.96 5.31 -7.69
C VAL A 316 1.41 5.48 -6.23
N PRO A 317 1.61 6.72 -5.76
CA PRO A 317 1.90 6.99 -4.36
C PRO A 317 0.91 6.30 -3.41
N THR A 318 1.41 5.66 -2.35
CA THR A 318 0.59 4.83 -1.45
C THR A 318 -0.48 5.65 -0.71
N TYR A 319 -0.24 6.94 -0.49
CA TYR A 319 -1.24 7.85 0.08
C TYR A 319 -2.43 8.13 -0.86
N ILE A 320 -2.24 8.02 -2.18
CA ILE A 320 -3.34 8.08 -3.17
C ILE A 320 -4.16 6.79 -3.13
N LEU A 321 -3.54 5.68 -2.74
CA LEU A 321 -4.15 4.37 -2.51
C LEU A 321 -4.57 4.18 -1.04
N GLY A 322 -4.99 5.24 -0.36
CA GLY A 322 -5.55 5.16 0.97
C GLY A 322 -4.58 4.79 2.11
N ASN A 323 -3.26 4.82 1.87
CA ASN A 323 -2.24 4.32 2.80
C ASN A 323 -2.54 2.88 3.27
N VAL A 324 -3.07 2.05 2.38
CA VAL A 324 -3.37 0.65 2.72
C VAL A 324 -2.11 -0.05 3.21
N LYS A 325 -2.24 -0.70 4.37
CA LYS A 325 -1.15 -1.47 4.98
C LYS A 325 -0.65 -2.48 3.96
N TYR A 326 0.67 -2.62 3.84
CA TYR A 326 1.29 -3.51 2.86
C TYR A 326 0.67 -4.92 2.85
N HIS A 327 0.33 -5.49 4.01
CA HIS A 327 -0.27 -6.83 4.12
C HIS A 327 -1.77 -6.93 3.78
N ASP A 328 -2.45 -5.82 3.59
CA ASP A 328 -3.86 -5.79 3.25
C ASP A 328 -4.03 -5.87 1.72
N ILE A 329 -3.95 -7.10 1.21
CA ILE A 329 -4.05 -7.41 -0.21
C ILE A 329 -5.43 -6.99 -0.74
N ALA A 330 -6.52 -7.37 -0.05
CA ALA A 330 -7.87 -7.06 -0.48
C ALA A 330 -8.15 -5.55 -0.48
N GLY A 331 -7.70 -4.84 0.55
CA GLY A 331 -7.73 -3.38 0.60
C GLY A 331 -6.95 -2.77 -0.56
N THR A 332 -5.75 -3.27 -0.84
CA THR A 332 -4.90 -2.73 -1.93
C THR A 332 -5.58 -2.90 -3.29
N PHE A 333 -6.19 -4.06 -3.56
CA PHE A 333 -6.95 -4.27 -4.79
C PHE A 333 -8.18 -3.35 -4.90
N THR A 334 -8.87 -3.10 -3.79
CA THR A 334 -10.03 -2.19 -3.74
C THR A 334 -9.60 -0.77 -4.10
N GLU A 335 -8.55 -0.27 -3.45
CA GLU A 335 -8.04 1.09 -3.69
C GLU A 335 -7.50 1.28 -5.10
N VAL A 336 -6.82 0.27 -5.63
CA VAL A 336 -6.33 0.29 -7.01
C VAL A 336 -7.48 0.28 -8.02
N ALA A 337 -8.57 -0.43 -7.73
CA ALA A 337 -9.76 -0.40 -8.58
C ALA A 337 -10.47 0.96 -8.55
N ASP A 338 -10.61 1.56 -7.37
CA ASP A 338 -11.16 2.91 -7.23
C ASP A 338 -10.29 3.95 -7.93
N TYR A 339 -8.96 3.81 -7.82
CA TYR A 339 -8.01 4.60 -8.59
C TYR A 339 -8.26 4.47 -10.10
N ALA A 340 -8.38 3.24 -10.63
CA ALA A 340 -8.66 3.00 -12.04
C ALA A 340 -9.95 3.70 -12.50
N ASN A 341 -11.02 3.56 -11.73
CA ASN A 341 -12.32 4.19 -12.00
C ASN A 341 -12.20 5.72 -12.07
N ARG A 342 -11.48 6.35 -11.13
CA ARG A 342 -11.22 7.80 -11.12
C ARG A 342 -10.39 8.26 -12.31
N HIS A 343 -9.58 7.38 -12.89
CA HIS A 343 -8.69 7.67 -14.02
C HIS A 343 -9.21 7.14 -15.37
N GLY A 344 -10.48 6.74 -15.46
CA GLY A 344 -11.11 6.33 -16.72
C GLY A 344 -10.67 4.96 -17.24
N PHE A 345 -10.07 4.13 -16.38
CA PHE A 345 -9.72 2.75 -16.72
C PHE A 345 -10.79 1.79 -16.20
N PRO A 346 -11.24 0.80 -17.00
CA PRO A 346 -12.27 -0.16 -16.60
C PRO A 346 -11.85 -1.11 -15.48
N ALA A 347 -10.54 -1.35 -15.28
CA ALA A 347 -10.04 -2.21 -14.22
C ALA A 347 -8.56 -1.94 -13.94
N ALA A 348 -8.10 -2.30 -12.76
CA ALA A 348 -6.67 -2.37 -12.44
C ALA A 348 -6.37 -3.38 -11.35
N PHE A 349 -5.09 -3.74 -11.22
CA PHE A 349 -4.58 -4.53 -10.11
C PHE A 349 -3.16 -4.06 -9.71
N PRO A 350 -2.77 -4.23 -8.43
CA PRO A 350 -1.40 -3.97 -7.98
C PRO A 350 -0.44 -5.07 -8.44
N ASN A 351 0.79 -4.71 -8.82
CA ASN A 351 1.89 -5.68 -8.96
C ASN A 351 2.71 -5.84 -7.67
N PHE A 352 2.41 -5.06 -6.63
CA PHE A 352 3.07 -5.04 -5.32
C PHE A 352 4.58 -4.73 -5.36
N HIS A 353 5.11 -4.24 -6.47
CA HIS A 353 6.40 -3.58 -6.45
C HIS A 353 6.24 -2.26 -5.70
N ARG A 354 7.16 -2.03 -4.76
CA ARG A 354 7.25 -0.75 -4.06
C ARG A 354 8.58 -0.12 -4.36
N ALA A 355 8.54 1.18 -4.58
CA ALA A 355 9.72 2.00 -4.73
C ALA A 355 9.54 3.25 -3.86
N THR A 356 10.64 3.71 -3.30
CA THR A 356 10.68 4.98 -2.58
C THR A 356 11.32 6.00 -3.51
N TYR A 357 10.54 6.99 -3.93
CA TYR A 357 11.07 8.14 -4.66
C TYR A 357 11.23 9.32 -3.70
N SER A 358 11.84 10.42 -4.18
CA SER A 358 11.96 11.68 -3.44
C SER A 358 10.62 12.36 -3.10
N GLY A 359 9.49 11.74 -3.44
CA GLY A 359 8.10 12.12 -3.15
C GLY A 359 7.29 11.01 -2.44
N GLY A 360 7.96 9.98 -1.92
CA GLY A 360 7.38 8.95 -1.06
C GLY A 360 7.30 7.54 -1.64
N GLU A 361 6.68 6.65 -0.87
CA GLU A 361 6.48 5.27 -1.27
C GLU A 361 5.39 5.18 -2.35
N VAL A 362 5.69 4.48 -3.43
CA VAL A 362 4.74 4.15 -4.50
C VAL A 362 4.43 2.66 -4.51
N CYS A 363 3.28 2.31 -5.05
CA CYS A 363 2.90 0.95 -5.42
C CYS A 363 2.73 0.89 -6.94
N GLY A 364 3.33 -0.12 -7.57
CA GLY A 364 3.12 -0.36 -8.99
C GLY A 364 1.69 -0.86 -9.27
N VAL A 365 1.03 -0.19 -10.20
CA VAL A 365 -0.37 -0.44 -10.60
C VAL A 365 -0.44 -0.74 -12.09
N LYS A 366 -1.22 -1.78 -12.43
CA LYS A 366 -1.50 -2.23 -13.79
C LYS A 366 -2.90 -1.80 -14.19
N LEU A 367 -3.00 -0.80 -15.06
CA LEU A 367 -4.26 -0.20 -15.52
C LEU A 367 -4.70 -0.85 -16.84
N LEU A 368 -5.84 -1.53 -16.87
CA LEU A 368 -6.32 -2.21 -18.08
C LEU A 368 -7.06 -1.25 -18.99
N ARG A 369 -6.76 -1.30 -20.29
CA ARG A 369 -7.38 -0.40 -21.28
C ARG A 369 -8.85 -0.79 -21.57
N PRO A 370 -9.70 0.19 -21.93
CA PRO A 370 -11.04 -0.08 -22.47
C PRO A 370 -11.02 -1.12 -23.59
N GLY A 371 -12.02 -2.00 -23.62
CA GLY A 371 -12.15 -3.07 -24.61
C GLY A 371 -11.36 -4.35 -24.30
N HIS A 372 -10.41 -4.31 -23.36
CA HIS A 372 -9.59 -5.48 -23.01
C HIS A 372 -10.12 -6.31 -21.84
N VAL A 373 -11.00 -5.72 -21.04
CA VAL A 373 -11.57 -6.29 -19.83
C VAL A 373 -13.07 -6.06 -19.80
N THR A 374 -13.81 -7.00 -19.25
CA THR A 374 -15.24 -6.88 -18.98
C THR A 374 -15.48 -6.99 -17.49
N TRP A 375 -16.13 -6.00 -16.89
CA TRP A 375 -16.52 -6.04 -15.48
C TRP A 375 -17.91 -6.66 -15.31
N LYS A 376 -18.09 -7.49 -14.27
CA LYS A 376 -19.41 -8.00 -13.85
C LYS A 376 -19.48 -8.18 -12.33
N ASP A 377 -20.67 -7.94 -11.79
CA ASP A 377 -21.04 -8.44 -10.47
C ASP A 377 -21.26 -9.95 -10.52
N VAL A 378 -20.50 -10.69 -9.72
CA VAL A 378 -20.63 -12.15 -9.62
C VAL A 378 -21.01 -12.52 -8.19
N SER A 379 -22.00 -13.40 -8.07
CA SER A 379 -22.52 -13.81 -6.76
C SER A 379 -21.41 -14.34 -5.85
N GLY A 380 -21.45 -13.96 -4.58
CA GLY A 380 -20.62 -14.51 -3.53
C GLY A 380 -20.74 -16.02 -3.41
N SER A 381 -21.91 -16.58 -3.74
CA SER A 381 -22.10 -18.05 -3.85
C SER A 381 -21.30 -18.70 -4.99
N THR A 382 -20.77 -17.93 -5.94
CA THR A 382 -19.88 -18.46 -6.97
C THR A 382 -18.46 -18.61 -6.45
N TYR A 383 -18.04 -17.70 -5.56
CA TYR A 383 -16.72 -17.71 -4.92
C TYR A 383 -16.69 -18.56 -3.64
N PHE A 384 -17.84 -18.65 -2.98
CA PHE A 384 -18.11 -19.38 -1.75
C PHE A 384 -19.45 -20.09 -1.90
N PRO A 385 -19.53 -21.18 -2.68
CA PRO A 385 -20.78 -21.93 -2.82
C PRO A 385 -21.36 -22.24 -1.44
N PRO A 386 -22.62 -21.82 -1.15
CA PRO A 386 -23.30 -22.34 0.02
C PRO A 386 -23.34 -23.85 -0.12
N SER A 387 -23.19 -24.56 0.99
CA SER A 387 -23.35 -26.01 1.02
C SER A 387 -24.64 -26.37 0.25
N PRO A 388 -24.60 -27.33 -0.69
CA PRO A 388 -25.72 -27.57 -1.59
C PRO A 388 -27.01 -27.87 -0.79
N PRO A 389 -28.18 -27.36 -1.22
CA PRO A 389 -29.44 -27.61 -0.53
C PRO A 389 -29.75 -29.10 -0.56
N SER A 390 -30.09 -29.64 0.61
CA SER A 390 -30.54 -31.01 0.80
C SER A 390 -31.86 -31.24 0.04
N THR A 391 -31.79 -31.83 -1.15
CA THR A 391 -32.95 -32.42 -1.82
C THR A 391 -32.92 -33.94 -1.60
N PRO A 392 -34.01 -34.58 -1.16
CA PRO A 392 -34.04 -36.02 -0.90
C PRO A 392 -34.17 -36.80 -2.21
N GLY A 393 -33.26 -37.75 -2.47
CA GLY A 393 -33.48 -38.77 -3.50
C GLY A 393 -32.22 -39.37 -4.12
N GLY A 394 -31.81 -40.52 -3.58
CA GLY A 394 -31.26 -41.65 -4.35
C GLY A 394 -29.96 -41.46 -5.12
N GLY A 395 -28.83 -41.64 -4.45
CA GLY A 395 -27.52 -41.84 -5.06
C GLY A 395 -26.43 -41.62 -4.02
N THR A 396 -25.66 -42.67 -3.69
CA THR A 396 -24.73 -42.75 -2.55
C THR A 396 -24.02 -41.43 -2.24
N THR A 397 -24.41 -40.80 -1.14
CA THR A 397 -23.82 -39.56 -0.64
C THR A 397 -22.31 -39.76 -0.45
N PRO A 398 -21.44 -39.01 -1.16
CA PRO A 398 -20.00 -39.12 -0.93
C PRO A 398 -19.68 -38.79 0.53
N ARG A 399 -18.83 -39.65 1.13
CA ARG A 399 -18.41 -39.57 2.52
C ARG A 399 -17.71 -38.23 2.78
N PRO A 400 -17.94 -37.57 3.93
CA PRO A 400 -17.15 -36.42 4.31
C PRO A 400 -15.66 -36.79 4.41
N GLU A 401 -14.78 -35.88 4.03
CA GLU A 401 -13.34 -35.93 4.26
C GLU A 401 -12.94 -34.70 5.05
N VAL A 402 -11.94 -34.82 5.92
CA VAL A 402 -11.43 -33.68 6.68
C VAL A 402 -9.94 -33.86 7.00
N THR A 403 -9.19 -32.77 6.95
CA THR A 403 -7.80 -32.68 7.39
C THR A 403 -7.68 -31.62 8.47
N LEU A 404 -6.78 -31.84 9.42
CA LEU A 404 -6.44 -30.89 10.48
C LEU A 404 -4.94 -30.91 10.69
N SER A 405 -4.34 -29.74 10.83
CA SER A 405 -2.95 -29.56 11.21
C SER A 405 -2.85 -28.54 12.33
N ALA A 406 -1.97 -28.80 13.29
CA ALA A 406 -1.65 -27.91 14.41
C ALA A 406 -0.19 -27.48 14.31
N GLY A 407 0.10 -26.18 14.49
CA GLY A 407 1.46 -25.69 14.41
C GLY A 407 1.58 -24.19 14.54
N PHE A 408 2.76 -23.67 14.18
CA PHE A 408 3.07 -22.24 14.20
C PHE A 408 2.91 -21.64 12.82
N TYR A 409 2.00 -20.69 12.69
CA TYR A 409 1.67 -20.03 11.43
C TYR A 409 2.03 -18.54 11.48
N ASN A 410 2.44 -18.01 10.32
CA ASN A 410 2.79 -16.60 10.17
C ASN A 410 1.52 -15.74 10.28
N ALA A 411 1.52 -14.73 11.15
CA ALA A 411 0.42 -13.78 11.33
C ALA A 411 0.81 -12.36 10.83
N GLY A 412 1.67 -12.29 9.79
CA GLY A 412 2.41 -11.10 9.35
C GLY A 412 3.89 -11.42 9.11
N THR A 413 4.69 -10.41 8.70
CA THR A 413 6.11 -10.58 8.31
C THR A 413 7.03 -11.02 9.45
N TRP A 414 6.58 -10.96 10.72
CA TRP A 414 7.49 -11.10 11.87
C TRP A 414 6.88 -11.84 13.09
N ASN A 415 5.73 -12.50 12.96
CA ASN A 415 5.07 -13.19 14.08
C ASN A 415 4.63 -14.62 13.71
N ARG A 416 5.05 -15.60 14.50
CA ARG A 416 4.54 -16.98 14.45
C ARG A 416 3.63 -17.20 15.66
N VAL A 417 2.36 -17.52 15.42
CA VAL A 417 1.39 -17.82 16.49
C VAL A 417 0.92 -19.27 16.40
N PRO A 418 0.67 -19.95 17.53
CA PRO A 418 0.01 -21.25 17.53
C PRO A 418 -1.35 -21.17 16.83
N ALA A 419 -1.59 -22.04 15.85
CA ALA A 419 -2.86 -22.12 15.17
C ALA A 419 -3.16 -23.54 14.67
N LEU A 420 -4.45 -23.79 14.49
CA LEU A 420 -5.00 -24.93 13.74
C LEU A 420 -5.32 -24.48 12.33
N SER A 421 -5.09 -25.34 11.34
CA SER A 421 -5.59 -25.19 9.97
C SER A 421 -6.31 -26.45 9.52
N TRP A 422 -7.40 -26.30 8.80
CA TRP A 422 -8.19 -27.44 8.34
C TRP A 422 -8.85 -27.20 6.99
N THR A 423 -9.17 -28.31 6.32
CA THR A 423 -10.00 -28.35 5.12
C THR A 423 -10.94 -29.55 5.19
N SER A 424 -12.14 -29.44 4.63
CA SER A 424 -13.08 -30.56 4.49
C SER A 424 -13.67 -30.64 3.08
N LYS A 425 -14.07 -31.85 2.69
CA LYS A 425 -14.86 -32.10 1.47
C LYS A 425 -16.12 -32.87 1.86
N ASN A 426 -17.20 -32.63 1.12
CA ASN A 426 -18.49 -33.31 1.33
C ASN A 426 -18.96 -33.26 2.80
N ALA A 427 -18.75 -32.14 3.48
CA ALA A 427 -19.16 -31.93 4.88
C ALA A 427 -20.11 -30.73 4.97
N ASP A 428 -21.25 -30.92 5.64
CA ASP A 428 -22.25 -29.87 5.85
C ASP A 428 -21.95 -29.07 7.12
N LYS A 429 -21.37 -29.75 8.12
CA LYS A 429 -20.99 -29.18 9.42
C LYS A 429 -19.57 -29.62 9.77
N VAL A 430 -18.78 -28.69 10.30
CA VAL A 430 -17.45 -28.98 10.84
C VAL A 430 -17.34 -28.41 12.24
N GLU A 431 -16.91 -29.22 13.18
CA GLU A 431 -16.71 -28.84 14.59
C GLU A 431 -15.32 -29.23 15.02
N ILE A 432 -14.67 -28.37 15.81
CA ILE A 432 -13.43 -28.69 16.50
C ILE A 432 -13.75 -28.72 18.00
N ASP A 433 -13.25 -29.75 18.68
CA ASP A 433 -13.37 -29.92 20.13
C ASP A 433 -12.54 -28.89 20.93
N ASN A 434 -12.31 -29.14 22.22
CA ASN A 434 -11.54 -28.26 23.11
C ASN A 434 -12.11 -26.82 23.18
N GLY A 435 -13.43 -26.70 23.18
CA GLY A 435 -14.14 -25.42 23.33
C GLY A 435 -14.12 -24.52 22.09
N ILE A 436 -13.59 -24.98 20.95
CA ILE A 436 -13.58 -24.19 19.70
C ILE A 436 -14.97 -24.13 19.05
N GLY A 437 -15.67 -25.27 19.02
CA GLY A 437 -17.04 -25.40 18.53
C GLY A 437 -17.16 -25.44 17.01
N ALA A 438 -18.31 -25.00 16.50
CA ALA A 438 -18.59 -24.97 15.07
C ALA A 438 -17.65 -24.03 14.32
N VAL A 439 -17.10 -24.52 13.22
CA VAL A 439 -16.17 -23.78 12.37
C VAL A 439 -16.56 -23.92 10.89
N PRO A 440 -16.13 -22.99 10.02
CA PRO A 440 -16.33 -23.14 8.57
C PRO A 440 -15.68 -24.42 8.04
N THR A 441 -16.11 -24.89 6.87
CA THR A 441 -15.61 -26.14 6.24
C THR A 441 -14.11 -26.12 5.91
N GLN A 442 -13.51 -24.94 5.86
CA GLN A 442 -12.07 -24.74 5.80
C GLN A 442 -11.70 -23.47 6.56
N GLY A 443 -10.51 -23.43 7.16
CA GLY A 443 -10.10 -22.25 7.89
C GLY A 443 -8.82 -22.43 8.69
N GLN A 444 -8.48 -21.36 9.38
CA GLN A 444 -7.40 -21.32 10.35
C GLN A 444 -7.90 -20.65 11.63
N ARG A 445 -7.48 -21.14 12.80
CA ARG A 445 -7.83 -20.56 14.10
C ARG A 445 -6.64 -20.52 15.02
N ARG A 446 -6.36 -19.34 15.59
CA ARG A 446 -5.35 -19.19 16.64
C ARG A 446 -5.79 -19.96 17.89
N ILE A 447 -4.83 -20.58 18.54
CA ILE A 447 -5.03 -21.36 19.76
C ILE A 447 -4.00 -20.93 20.82
N TYR A 448 -4.31 -21.15 22.09
CA TYR A 448 -3.39 -20.89 23.20
C TYR A 448 -3.50 -22.01 24.23
N PRO A 449 -3.18 -23.27 23.86
CA PRO A 449 -3.25 -24.38 24.79
C PRO A 449 -2.16 -24.27 25.87
N GLN A 450 -2.51 -24.51 27.13
CA GLN A 450 -1.58 -24.46 28.26
C GLN A 450 -0.78 -25.76 28.47
N GLN A 451 -1.18 -26.84 27.79
CA GLN A 451 -0.54 -28.15 27.78
C GLN A 451 -0.75 -28.79 26.40
N ASP A 452 -0.03 -29.87 26.10
CA ASP A 452 -0.19 -30.56 24.81
C ASP A 452 -1.66 -30.91 24.59
N THR A 453 -2.23 -30.35 23.53
CA THR A 453 -3.66 -30.42 23.28
C THR A 453 -3.89 -31.06 21.93
N THR A 454 -4.55 -32.21 21.93
CA THR A 454 -5.01 -32.86 20.71
C THR A 454 -6.38 -32.33 20.35
N TYR A 455 -6.44 -31.65 19.21
CA TYR A 455 -7.67 -31.16 18.64
C TYR A 455 -8.23 -32.20 17.68
N THR A 456 -9.51 -32.50 17.81
CA THR A 456 -10.24 -33.37 16.88
C THR A 456 -11.23 -32.53 16.10
N ILE A 457 -11.09 -32.53 14.78
CA ILE A 457 -12.09 -31.97 13.88
C ILE A 457 -13.05 -33.07 13.46
N THR A 458 -14.35 -32.82 13.60
CA THR A 458 -15.42 -33.69 13.14
C THR A 458 -16.17 -33.00 12.02
N ALA A 459 -16.08 -33.59 10.82
CA ALA A 459 -16.85 -33.19 9.65
C ALA A 459 -18.05 -34.13 9.50
N THR A 460 -19.25 -33.57 9.41
CA THR A 460 -20.52 -34.31 9.35
C THR A 460 -21.27 -33.98 8.07
N ARG A 461 -21.82 -35.01 7.43
CA ARG A 461 -22.76 -34.90 6.32
C ARG A 461 -23.91 -35.88 6.51
N GLY A 462 -25.09 -35.37 6.84
CA GLY A 462 -26.20 -36.19 7.32
C GLY A 462 -25.80 -37.06 8.52
N THR A 463 -25.93 -38.39 8.38
CA THR A 463 -25.51 -39.38 9.40
C THR A 463 -24.03 -39.79 9.31
N GLN A 464 -23.32 -39.40 8.25
CA GLN A 464 -21.92 -39.77 8.03
C GLN A 464 -20.98 -38.78 8.72
N THR A 465 -19.90 -39.30 9.30
CA THR A 465 -18.85 -38.48 9.92
C THR A 465 -17.45 -38.88 9.44
N ALA A 466 -16.58 -37.88 9.36
CA ALA A 466 -15.14 -38.05 9.23
C ALA A 466 -14.44 -37.23 10.30
N ARG A 467 -13.35 -37.77 10.83
CA ARG A 467 -12.56 -37.14 11.87
C ARG A 467 -11.10 -37.09 11.47
N ALA A 468 -10.44 -35.99 11.83
CA ALA A 468 -9.00 -35.88 11.84
C ALA A 468 -8.57 -35.27 13.17
N SER A 469 -7.38 -35.62 13.62
CA SER A 469 -6.84 -35.07 14.85
C SER A 469 -5.45 -34.51 14.61
N ALA A 470 -5.14 -33.41 15.28
CA ALA A 470 -3.81 -32.81 15.27
C ALA A 470 -3.45 -32.40 16.70
N THR A 471 -2.26 -32.78 17.13
CA THR A 471 -1.75 -32.42 18.45
C THR A 471 -0.87 -31.20 18.36
N PHE A 472 -1.23 -30.15 19.09
CA PHE A 472 -0.33 -29.05 19.34
C PHE A 472 0.51 -29.38 20.57
N GLN A 473 1.84 -29.41 20.40
CA GLN A 473 2.79 -29.58 21.49
C GLN A 473 3.01 -28.20 22.14
N ALA A 474 2.52 -28.01 23.36
CA ALA A 474 2.66 -26.77 24.10
C ALA A 474 4.03 -26.65 24.80
N ASN A 475 4.62 -27.79 25.18
CA ASN A 475 5.93 -27.86 25.84
C ASN A 475 6.93 -28.63 24.96
N GLY A 476 8.06 -28.02 24.59
CA GLY A 476 9.07 -28.70 23.79
C GLY A 476 10.06 -27.76 23.09
N THR A 477 10.95 -28.36 22.30
CA THR A 477 11.89 -27.65 21.42
C THR A 477 11.19 -27.28 20.12
N HIS A 478 11.09 -25.98 19.84
CA HIS A 478 10.48 -25.48 18.62
C HIS A 478 11.50 -24.77 17.75
N ARG A 479 11.59 -25.20 16.49
CA ARG A 479 12.49 -24.60 15.50
C ARG A 479 11.89 -23.31 14.95
N ILE A 480 12.53 -22.19 15.26
CA ILE A 480 12.19 -20.88 14.70
C ILE A 480 13.17 -20.56 13.57
N VAL A 481 12.63 -20.29 12.39
CA VAL A 481 13.38 -19.94 11.20
C VAL A 481 13.35 -18.42 11.04
N LEU A 482 14.51 -17.78 11.16
CA LEU A 482 14.76 -16.35 11.02
C LEU A 482 15.32 -16.06 9.61
N PHE A 483 14.78 -15.06 8.92
CA PHE A 483 15.24 -14.68 7.58
C PHE A 483 16.20 -13.48 7.68
N PRO A 484 17.42 -13.55 7.14
CA PRO A 484 18.25 -12.37 6.96
C PRO A 484 17.65 -11.49 5.85
N ASN A 485 17.49 -10.20 6.11
CA ASN A 485 17.10 -9.22 5.10
C ASN A 485 18.14 -9.18 3.96
N GLN A 486 17.70 -9.21 2.70
CA GLN A 486 18.56 -8.79 1.58
C GLN A 486 18.52 -7.27 1.49
N TYR A 487 19.58 -6.64 1.99
CA TYR A 487 20.03 -5.25 1.73
C TYR A 487 19.08 -4.11 2.15
N ASP A 488 19.48 -3.39 3.20
CA ASP A 488 19.18 -1.98 3.39
C ASP A 488 20.51 -1.22 3.53
N TYR A 489 20.86 -0.40 2.54
CA TYR A 489 22.07 0.43 2.54
C TYR A 489 21.66 1.91 2.65
N SER A 490 21.37 2.36 3.87
CA SER A 490 21.51 3.78 4.22
C SER A 490 21.97 3.93 5.68
N THR A 491 23.30 3.95 5.83
CA THR A 491 24.10 4.65 6.86
C THR A 491 23.47 4.94 8.23
N ASN A 492 23.58 3.99 9.17
CA ASN A 492 24.38 4.11 10.41
C ASN A 492 24.08 2.92 11.35
N GLY A 493 24.99 1.94 11.38
CA GLY A 493 25.29 1.11 12.56
C GLY A 493 24.21 0.23 13.19
N SER A 494 22.99 0.15 12.65
CA SER A 494 21.94 -0.71 13.20
C SER A 494 21.93 -2.05 12.48
N VAL A 495 22.56 -3.02 13.12
CA VAL A 495 22.64 -4.43 12.76
C VAL A 495 21.18 -4.99 12.66
N PRO A 496 20.81 -5.84 11.68
CA PRO A 496 19.41 -6.29 11.44
C PRO A 496 18.71 -6.98 12.63
N THR A 497 17.59 -6.43 13.08
CA THR A 497 16.78 -6.93 14.20
C THR A 497 15.75 -7.98 13.72
N ALA A 498 16.04 -9.28 13.83
CA ALA A 498 15.03 -10.32 13.57
C ALA A 498 14.14 -10.50 14.80
N VAL A 499 12.84 -10.16 14.74
CA VAL A 499 11.93 -10.24 15.89
C VAL A 499 11.36 -11.66 16.04
N ALA A 500 11.62 -12.33 17.16
CA ALA A 500 10.93 -13.56 17.56
C ALA A 500 9.91 -13.21 18.65
N MET A 501 8.63 -13.56 18.43
CA MET A 501 7.61 -13.45 19.46
C MET A 501 7.33 -14.84 20.03
N ALA A 502 7.64 -15.06 21.30
CA ALA A 502 7.05 -16.15 22.06
C ALA A 502 5.54 -15.87 22.28
N PRO A 503 4.69 -16.89 22.51
CA PRO A 503 3.33 -16.66 22.99
C PRO A 503 3.35 -15.75 24.22
N GLU A 504 2.31 -14.94 24.44
CA GLU A 504 2.19 -13.92 25.52
C GLU A 504 2.42 -14.45 26.96
N ARG A 505 2.68 -15.76 27.17
CA ARG A 505 2.91 -16.43 28.46
C ARG A 505 3.83 -17.65 28.39
N ALA A 506 4.83 -17.65 27.51
CA ALA A 506 5.81 -18.74 27.44
C ALA A 506 7.11 -18.40 28.19
N LEU A 507 7.57 -19.31 29.03
CA LEU A 507 8.89 -19.31 29.67
C LEU A 507 9.90 -19.90 28.69
N ILE A 508 10.86 -19.10 28.21
CA ILE A 508 11.97 -19.62 27.38
C ILE A 508 12.99 -20.27 28.32
N THR A 509 13.21 -21.58 28.17
CA THR A 509 14.14 -22.34 29.03
C THR A 509 15.50 -22.55 28.39
N GLY A 510 15.61 -22.35 27.08
CA GLY A 510 16.88 -22.47 26.36
C GLY A 510 16.78 -21.96 24.92
N VAL A 511 17.88 -21.38 24.42
CA VAL A 511 18.02 -21.03 23.01
C VAL A 511 19.32 -21.63 22.48
N LYS A 512 19.22 -22.45 21.43
CA LYS A 512 20.37 -23.08 20.78
C LYS A 512 20.61 -22.47 19.39
N ASN A 513 21.85 -22.05 19.15
CA ASN A 513 22.28 -21.60 17.83
C ASN A 513 22.63 -22.79 16.93
N VAL A 514 21.84 -23.01 15.88
CA VAL A 514 22.07 -24.08 14.88
C VAL A 514 22.41 -23.52 13.48
N THR A 515 22.87 -22.27 13.42
CA THR A 515 22.99 -21.49 12.18
C THR A 515 24.29 -21.75 11.41
N GLY A 516 25.26 -22.45 12.00
CA GLY A 516 26.61 -22.56 11.44
C GLY A 516 27.49 -21.33 11.62
N SER A 517 26.99 -20.24 12.24
CA SER A 517 27.71 -18.97 12.43
C SER A 517 27.43 -18.35 13.81
N GLN A 518 28.19 -17.34 14.24
CA GLN A 518 27.93 -16.62 15.50
C GLN A 518 26.71 -15.69 15.36
N ILE A 519 25.88 -15.61 16.41
CA ILE A 519 24.74 -14.70 16.53
C ILE A 519 24.82 -13.88 17.84
N VAL A 520 24.14 -12.73 17.87
CA VAL A 520 23.92 -11.86 19.02
C VAL A 520 22.43 -11.91 19.35
N LEU A 521 22.04 -12.35 20.53
CA LEU A 521 20.66 -12.21 21.01
C LEU A 521 20.53 -10.92 21.81
N ALA A 522 19.49 -10.12 21.57
CA ALA A 522 19.23 -8.87 22.26
C ALA A 522 17.82 -8.89 22.91
N HIS A 523 17.78 -8.70 24.22
CA HIS A 523 16.54 -8.56 24.99
C HIS A 523 16.54 -7.26 25.80
N GLN A 524 15.39 -6.58 25.88
CA GLN A 524 15.23 -5.28 26.55
C GLN A 524 15.62 -5.30 28.04
N ASN A 525 15.59 -6.46 28.69
CA ASN A 525 15.89 -6.60 30.13
C ASN A 525 17.21 -7.30 30.47
N VAL A 526 17.92 -7.94 29.53
CA VAL A 526 19.13 -8.77 29.81
C VAL A 526 20.38 -8.27 29.08
N GLY A 527 20.25 -7.29 28.19
CA GLY A 527 21.35 -6.85 27.33
C GLY A 527 21.64 -7.85 26.21
N ASN A 528 22.79 -7.67 25.55
CA ASN A 528 23.18 -8.45 24.38
C ASN A 528 24.01 -9.69 24.80
N VAL A 529 23.67 -10.87 24.29
CA VAL A 529 24.38 -12.13 24.52
C VAL A 529 24.93 -12.66 23.20
N LEU A 530 26.25 -12.90 23.14
CA LEU A 530 26.92 -13.54 22.00
C LEU A 530 26.80 -15.06 22.09
N LEU A 531 26.42 -15.71 20.99
CA LEU A 531 26.23 -17.15 20.86
C LEU A 531 26.95 -17.69 19.62
N ASN A 532 28.00 -18.48 19.81
CA ASN A 532 28.63 -19.21 18.72
C ASN A 532 27.78 -20.40 18.26
N ASN A 533 28.08 -20.93 17.07
CA ASN A 533 27.40 -22.10 16.54
C ASN A 533 27.48 -23.29 17.51
N GLY A 534 26.37 -23.96 17.74
CA GLY A 534 26.27 -25.11 18.65
C GLY A 534 26.21 -24.74 20.14
N GLN A 535 26.38 -23.47 20.52
CA GLN A 535 26.20 -23.03 21.90
C GLN A 535 24.71 -22.90 22.24
N THR A 536 24.39 -23.28 23.47
CA THR A 536 23.08 -23.08 24.11
C THR A 536 23.24 -22.06 25.23
N VAL A 537 22.25 -21.19 25.39
CA VAL A 537 22.12 -20.35 26.59
C VAL A 537 20.89 -20.79 27.36
N ASP A 538 21.13 -21.29 28.57
CA ASP A 538 20.10 -21.80 29.50
C ASP A 538 19.79 -20.79 30.63
N ARG A 539 20.45 -19.62 30.62
CA ARG A 539 20.34 -18.60 31.69
C ARG A 539 19.03 -17.79 31.66
N PHE A 540 18.08 -18.18 30.82
CA PHE A 540 16.74 -17.57 30.72
C PHE A 540 15.74 -18.16 31.73
N ASP A 541 16.19 -19.10 32.56
CA ASP A 541 15.40 -19.74 33.62
C ASP A 541 14.72 -18.68 34.51
N GLY A 542 13.38 -18.63 34.45
CA GLY A 542 12.55 -17.70 35.24
C GLY A 542 12.09 -16.40 34.55
N MET A 543 12.34 -16.17 33.25
CA MET A 543 11.85 -14.95 32.57
C MET A 543 10.44 -15.07 31.98
N GLU A 544 9.48 -14.31 32.52
CA GLU A 544 8.17 -14.07 31.89
C GLU A 544 8.33 -13.05 30.75
N VAL A 545 8.04 -13.45 29.50
CA VAL A 545 8.12 -12.56 28.34
C VAL A 545 6.80 -11.81 28.16
N ARG A 546 6.80 -10.50 28.41
CA ARG A 546 5.73 -9.57 27.98
C ARG A 546 6.24 -8.65 26.87
N GLY A 547 6.55 -9.20 25.68
CA GLY A 547 6.95 -8.40 24.50
C GLY A 547 7.84 -9.11 23.46
N PRO A 548 8.15 -8.44 22.33
CA PRO A 548 8.98 -8.98 21.24
C PRO A 548 10.48 -9.06 21.58
N TRP A 549 11.17 -10.13 21.15
CA TRP A 549 12.63 -10.32 21.28
C TRP A 549 13.35 -10.11 19.95
N SER A 550 14.66 -9.85 19.93
CA SER A 550 15.43 -9.77 18.68
C SER A 550 16.79 -10.47 18.65
N GLY A 551 17.23 -10.94 17.49
CA GLY A 551 18.58 -11.52 17.29
C GLY A 551 19.27 -11.00 16.04
N ASN A 552 20.61 -10.99 16.04
CA ASN A 552 21.49 -10.40 15.02
C ASN A 552 22.68 -11.30 14.66
N LYS A 553 23.32 -11.11 13.50
CA LYS A 553 24.53 -11.87 13.11
C LYS A 553 25.76 -10.96 13.19
N SER A 554 26.83 -11.36 13.90
CA SER A 554 28.09 -10.60 13.90
C SER A 554 28.82 -10.78 12.55
N TRP A 555 29.35 -9.67 12.02
CA TRP A 555 29.78 -9.54 10.63
C TRP A 555 31.27 -9.88 10.46
N THR A 556 31.60 -11.05 9.91
CA THR A 556 32.78 -11.29 9.05
C THR A 556 32.58 -12.54 8.16
N GLY A 557 32.20 -12.34 6.89
CA GLY A 557 32.53 -13.25 5.79
C GLY A 557 31.78 -14.58 5.58
N ALA A 558 30.43 -14.65 5.66
CA ALA A 558 29.68 -15.88 5.31
C ALA A 558 28.32 -15.61 4.61
N PRO A 559 27.85 -16.52 3.72
CA PRO A 559 26.88 -16.25 2.64
C PRO A 559 25.42 -16.02 3.07
N THR A 560 24.60 -15.48 2.16
CA THR A 560 23.15 -15.26 2.27
C THR A 560 22.41 -16.58 2.51
N GLY A 561 22.00 -16.86 3.75
CA GLY A 561 21.26 -18.07 4.10
C GLY A 561 20.41 -17.88 5.35
N THR A 562 19.30 -18.62 5.41
CA THR A 562 18.34 -18.66 6.51
C THR A 562 19.01 -18.98 7.86
N ILE A 563 18.66 -18.22 8.90
CA ILE A 563 19.12 -18.43 10.29
C ILE A 563 18.07 -19.31 10.98
N SER A 564 18.46 -20.39 11.67
CA SER A 564 17.54 -21.18 12.50
C SER A 564 18.00 -21.14 13.95
N ILE A 565 17.06 -20.92 14.87
CA ILE A 565 17.28 -21.12 16.30
C ILE A 565 16.28 -22.16 16.80
N ASP A 566 16.74 -23.05 17.67
CA ASP A 566 15.84 -23.92 18.41
C ASP A 566 15.54 -23.22 19.74
N VAL A 567 14.26 -23.02 20.02
CA VAL A 567 13.80 -22.39 21.26
C VAL A 567 13.04 -23.44 22.06
N ASP A 568 13.57 -23.72 23.24
CA ASP A 568 12.86 -24.49 24.25
C ASP A 568 11.97 -23.54 25.02
N TRP A 569 10.66 -23.79 25.02
CA TRP A 569 9.77 -23.08 25.92
C TRP A 569 8.89 -24.02 26.73
N ARG A 570 8.43 -23.50 27.86
CA ARG A 570 7.37 -24.09 28.69
C ARG A 570 6.28 -23.06 28.89
N VAL A 571 5.02 -23.44 28.76
CA VAL A 571 3.92 -22.50 29.07
C VAL A 571 3.87 -22.32 30.60
N ASN A 572 3.94 -21.07 31.08
CA ASN A 572 3.89 -20.79 32.51
C ASN A 572 2.44 -20.96 33.01
N THR A 573 2.23 -21.70 34.09
CA THR A 573 0.90 -22.04 34.65
C THR A 573 0.42 -21.09 35.76
N GLN A 574 1.10 -19.96 35.98
CA GLN A 574 0.69 -18.93 36.94
C GLN A 574 0.03 -17.73 36.27
#